data_AF-A0A2V7WJ22-F1
#
_entry.id   AF-A0A2V7WJ22-F1
#
_cell.length_a   1.000
_cell.length_b   1.000
_cell.length_c   1.000
_cell.angle_alpha   90.00
_cell.angle_beta   90.00
_cell.angle_gamma   90.00
#
_symmetry.space_group_name_H-M   'P 1'
#
loop_
_entity.id
_entity.type
_entity.pdbx_description
1 polymer ?
#
loop_
_entity_poly.entity_id
_entity_poly.type
_entity_poly.pdbx_seq_one_letter_code
_entity_poly.pdbx_strand_id
1 'polypeptide(L)' 'MTGDADTRVAPLHARKMAALMQASTGSDNPVLIRYHVSSGHSGGEPLKVQVNNSAESLAFLMWQLR' A
#
# COMPACT_ATOMS: atom_id res chain seq x y z
N MET A 1 0.42 0.98 -2.39
CA MET A 1 -0.95 1.38 -2.00
C MET A 1 -1.91 0.94 -3.11
N THR A 2 -3.10 0.46 -2.79
CA THR A 2 -4.17 0.09 -3.74
C THR A 2 -5.53 0.15 -3.03
N GLY A 3 -6.66 0.00 -3.72
CA GLY A 3 -7.98 0.01 -3.10
C GLY A 3 -9.11 -0.57 -3.93
N ASP A 4 -10.21 -0.97 -3.29
CA ASP A 4 -11.31 -1.75 -3.92
C ASP A 4 -11.99 -1.02 -5.08
N ALA A 5 -11.96 0.31 -5.08
CA ALA A 5 -12.58 1.13 -6.11
C ALA A 5 -11.63 1.45 -7.29
N ASP A 6 -10.44 0.83 -7.38
CA ASP A 6 -9.54 1.03 -8.52
C ASP A 6 -10.08 0.27 -9.75
N THR A 7 -10.78 1.00 -10.61
CA THR A 7 -11.33 0.47 -11.87
C THR A 7 -10.33 0.44 -13.02
N ARG A 8 -9.11 0.99 -12.84
CA ARG A 8 -8.06 1.01 -13.86
C ARG A 8 -7.09 -0.15 -13.70
N VAL A 9 -6.71 -0.45 -12.46
CA VAL A 9 -5.76 -1.53 -12.13
C VAL A 9 -6.35 -2.39 -11.01
N ALA A 10 -6.60 -3.67 -11.32
CA ALA A 10 -7.24 -4.58 -10.39
C ALA A 10 -6.44 -4.72 -9.06
N PRO A 11 -7.08 -4.53 -7.89
CA PRO A 11 -6.39 -4.62 -6.59
C PRO A 11 -5.81 -6.01 -6.28
N LEU A 12 -6.30 -7.03 -6.98
CA LEU A 12 -5.83 -8.41 -6.89
C LEU A 12 -4.32 -8.52 -7.19
N HIS A 13 -3.74 -7.67 -8.04
CA HIS A 13 -2.30 -7.68 -8.32
C HIS A 13 -1.49 -7.45 -7.05
N ALA A 14 -1.79 -6.37 -6.33
CA ALA A 14 -1.11 -6.04 -5.09
C ALA A 14 -1.38 -7.08 -3.99
N ARG A 15 -2.63 -7.56 -3.86
CA ARG A 15 -2.99 -8.58 -2.86
C ARG A 15 -2.21 -9.89 -3.06
N LYS A 16 -2.17 -10.42 -4.29
CA LYS A 16 -1.43 -11.67 -4.59
C LYS A 16 0.08 -11.50 -4.39
N MET A 17 0.64 -10.37 -4.82
CA MET A 17 2.07 -10.10 -4.64
C MET A 17 2.45 -9.97 -3.16
N ALA A 18 1.66 -9.24 -2.37
CA ALA A 18 1.90 -9.10 -0.93
C ALA A 18 1.86 -10.46 -0.23
N ALA A 19 0.85 -11.29 -0.51
CA ALA A 19 0.74 -12.63 0.06
C ALA A 19 1.93 -13.53 -0.33
N LEU A 20 2.34 -13.50 -1.60
CA LEU A 20 3.51 -14.26 -2.06
C LEU A 20 4.79 -13.80 -1.37
N MET A 21 5.03 -12.49 -1.34
CA MET A 21 6.23 -11.91 -0.72
C MET A 21 6.28 -12.19 0.79
N GLN A 22 5.15 -12.12 1.49
CA GLN A 22 5.06 -12.48 2.91
C GLN A 22 5.34 -13.97 3.14
N ALA A 23 4.88 -14.85 2.25
CA ALA A 23 5.12 -16.29 2.35
C ALA A 23 6.55 -16.70 1.96
N SER A 24 7.22 -15.93 1.10
CA SER A 24 8.53 -16.27 0.54
C SER A 24 9.70 -15.48 1.11
N THR A 25 9.46 -14.39 1.84
CA THR A 25 10.55 -13.61 2.43
C THR A 25 11.29 -14.43 3.49
N GLY A 26 12.62 -14.52 3.35
CA GLY A 26 13.53 -15.02 4.39
C GLY A 26 14.19 -13.90 5.18
N SER A 27 13.83 -12.64 4.92
CA SER A 27 14.30 -11.48 5.66
C SER A 27 13.40 -11.22 6.87
N ASP A 28 13.99 -10.75 7.97
CA ASP A 28 13.26 -10.24 9.14
C ASP A 28 12.52 -8.92 8.87
N ASN A 29 12.73 -8.31 7.70
CA ASN A 29 12.06 -7.09 7.31
C ASN A 29 10.58 -7.34 6.94
N PRO A 30 9.68 -6.45 7.36
CA PRO A 30 8.25 -6.58 7.13
C PRO A 30 7.87 -6.37 5.66
N VAL A 31 6.94 -7.18 5.16
CA VAL A 31 6.27 -6.96 3.88
C VAL A 31 4.83 -6.52 4.18
N LEU A 32 4.51 -5.26 3.86
CA LEU A 32 3.22 -4.65 4.17
C LEU A 32 2.47 -4.23 2.90
N ILE A 33 1.14 -4.38 2.92
CA ILE A 33 0.23 -3.80 1.93
C ILE A 33 -0.65 -2.76 2.61
N ARG A 34 -0.55 -1.51 2.15
CA ARG A 34 -1.52 -0.48 2.49
C ARG A 34 -2.70 -0.53 1.53
N TYR A 35 -3.87 -0.80 2.09
CA TYR A 35 -5.10 -1.12 1.37
C TYR A 35 -6.24 -0.19 1.78
N HIS A 36 -6.90 0.45 0.81
CA HIS A 36 -8.03 1.34 1.05
C HIS A 36 -9.33 0.74 0.50
N VAL A 37 -10.34 0.52 1.34
CA VAL A 37 -11.62 -0.08 0.90
C VAL A 37 -12.48 0.85 0.05
N SER A 38 -12.23 2.16 0.09
CA SER A 38 -13.03 3.17 -0.62
C SER A 38 -12.26 3.95 -1.70
N SER A 39 -10.94 3.78 -1.80
CA SER A 39 -10.13 4.55 -2.75
C SER A 39 -10.05 3.86 -4.11
N GLY A 40 -10.12 4.66 -5.17
CA GLY A 40 -9.87 4.24 -6.56
C GLY A 40 -8.43 4.54 -7.02
N HIS A 41 -8.20 4.59 -8.33
CA HIS A 41 -6.84 4.71 -8.89
C HIS A 41 -6.10 5.97 -8.44
N SER A 42 -6.74 7.14 -8.53
CA SER A 42 -6.17 8.43 -8.11
C SER A 42 -7.14 9.62 -8.22
N GLY A 43 -8.15 9.53 -9.08
CA GLY A 43 -8.94 10.68 -9.57
C GLY A 43 -9.85 11.42 -8.59
N GLY A 44 -9.71 11.26 -7.28
CA GLY A 44 -10.57 11.93 -6.30
C GLY A 44 -10.22 11.68 -4.84
N GLU A 45 -8.99 11.25 -4.53
CA GLU A 45 -8.62 10.97 -3.15
C GLU A 45 -8.58 12.28 -2.33
N PRO A 46 -9.29 12.38 -1.18
CA PRO A 46 -9.32 13.60 -0.38
C PRO A 46 -7.91 14.02 0.08
N LEU A 47 -7.64 15.32 0.15
CA LEU A 47 -6.32 15.86 0.56
C LEU A 47 -5.83 15.25 1.87
N LYS A 48 -6.72 15.07 2.86
CA LYS A 48 -6.38 14.42 4.13
C LYS A 48 -5.83 13.00 3.95
N VAL A 49 -6.42 12.22 3.04
CA VAL A 49 -5.96 10.86 2.74
C VAL A 49 -4.62 10.89 2.02
N GLN A 50 -4.43 11.83 1.07
CA GLN A 50 -3.14 12.02 0.40
C GLN A 50 -2.02 12.38 1.39
N VAL A 51 -2.27 13.33 2.31
CA VAL A 51 -1.30 13.72 3.35
C VAL A 51 -0.98 12.53 4.25
N ASN A 52 -1.98 11.76 4.69
CA ASN A 52 -1.75 10.56 5.50
C ASN A 52 -0.93 9.50 4.74
N ASN A 53 -1.24 9.26 3.47
CA ASN A 53 -0.50 8.32 2.62
C ASN A 53 0.98 8.72 2.50
N SER A 54 1.26 10.01 2.27
CA SER A 54 2.64 10.53 2.20
C SER A 54 3.36 10.43 3.54
N ALA A 55 2.70 10.82 4.63
CA ALA A 55 3.28 10.76 5.98
C ALA A 55 3.63 9.33 6.38
N GLU A 56 2.75 8.36 6.12
CA GLU A 56 3.02 6.95 6.44
C GLU A 56 4.11 6.34 5.56
N SER A 57 4.19 6.72 4.28
CA SER A 57 5.28 6.24 3.41
C SER A 57 6.64 6.71 3.91
N LEU A 58 6.74 7.98 4.32
CA LEU A 58 7.95 8.53 4.93
C LEU A 58 8.24 7.90 6.29
N ALA A 59 7.21 7.66 7.12
CA ALA A 59 7.37 7.00 8.40
C ALA A 59 7.88 5.56 8.25
N PHE A 60 7.34 4.79 7.30
CA PHE A 60 7.83 3.45 6.99
C PHE A 60 9.29 3.47 6.52
N LEU A 61 9.63 4.39 5.61
CA LEU A 61 11.01 4.55 5.13
C LEU A 61 11.98 4.86 6.27
N MET A 62 11.61 5.82 7.13
CA MET A 62 12.43 6.20 8.30
C MET A 62 12.53 5.09 9.34
N TRP A 63 11.53 4.23 9.46
CA TRP A 63 11.57 3.07 10.34
C TRP A 63 12.49 1.97 9.79
N GLN A 64 12.48 1.73 8.48
CA GLN A 64 13.24 0.64 7.85
C GLN A 64 14.71 1.00 7.54
N LEU A 65 15.03 2.29 7.40
CA LEU A 65 16.38 2.77 7.05
C LEU A 65 17.11 3.46 8.21
N ARG A 66 16.60 3.35 9.44
CA ARG A 66 17.29 3.81 10.64
C ARG A 66 18.08 2.70 11.31
#